data_AF-A0A345XPP5-F1
#
_entry.id   AF-A0A345XPP5-F1
#
_cell.length_a   1.000
_cell.length_b   1.000
_cell.length_c   1.000
_cell.angle_alpha   90.00
_cell.angle_beta   90.00
_cell.angle_gamma   90.00
#
_symmetry.space_group_name_H-M   'P 1'
#
loop_
_entity.id
_entity.type
_entity.pdbx_description
1 polymer ?
#
loop_
_entity_poly.entity_id
_entity_poly.type
_entity_poly.pdbx_seq_one_letter_code
_entity_poly.pdbx_strand_id
1 'polypeptide(L)'
;MAAALTMVGCSNSPDSEPPSSAPASSGSPTAEPSPTETSAFCLDLETYQVGVVAFRADVGRAAGGEPLDIKALRQRAAMISLMGKNMKASAPSDIAGEFRAVRKAIATSSGKLKAGTQVRDVVSPLYGKGINPAFDALNDYECGSAAE
;
A
#
# COMPACT_ATOMS: atom_id res chain seq x y z
N MET A 1 -6.77 46.74 -19.94
CA MET A 1 -6.81 46.44 -18.49
C MET A 1 -5.65 45.52 -18.19
N ALA A 2 -4.68 46.02 -17.44
CA ALA A 2 -3.46 45.32 -17.06
C ALA A 2 -3.48 45.03 -15.57
N ALA A 3 -2.98 43.87 -15.17
CA ALA A 3 -2.44 43.66 -13.83
C ALA A 3 -1.37 42.56 -13.92
N ALA A 4 -0.14 43.00 -14.14
CA ALA A 4 1.05 42.23 -13.78
C ALA A 4 1.25 42.37 -12.28
N LEU A 5 1.47 41.27 -11.57
CA LEU A 5 1.95 41.28 -10.19
C LEU A 5 3.41 40.83 -10.20
N THR A 6 4.30 41.80 -10.00
CA THR A 6 5.71 41.63 -9.68
C THR A 6 5.96 41.90 -8.20
N MET A 7 7.12 41.42 -7.74
CA MET A 7 7.85 41.67 -6.48
C MET A 7 7.61 40.65 -5.36
N VAL A 8 8.60 39.83 -5.00
CA VAL A 8 9.93 40.12 -4.37
C VAL A 8 9.77 40.47 -2.90
N GLY A 9 10.51 39.78 -2.03
CA GLY A 9 10.81 40.28 -0.70
C GLY A 9 11.39 39.25 0.27
N CYS A 10 12.67 38.90 0.09
CA CYS A 10 13.48 38.26 1.12
C CYS A 10 13.81 39.26 2.25
N SER A 11 13.89 38.74 3.49
CA SER A 11 14.62 39.21 4.67
C SER A 11 14.47 40.66 5.17
N ASN A 12 14.08 40.79 6.45
CA ASN A 12 14.74 41.73 7.34
C ASN A 12 14.57 41.31 8.82
N SER A 13 15.69 41.08 9.52
CA SER A 13 15.76 41.16 10.99
C SER A 13 15.76 42.64 11.42
N PRO A 14 15.28 42.94 12.63
CA PRO A 14 16.15 43.68 13.53
C PRO A 14 16.09 43.20 15.00
N ASP A 15 17.27 43.26 15.60
CA ASP A 15 17.61 43.14 17.03
C ASP A 15 17.05 44.33 17.84
N SER A 16 16.40 44.09 19.00
CA SER A 16 16.25 45.02 20.15
C SER A 16 15.45 44.37 21.31
N GLU A 17 16.07 44.19 22.48
CA GLU A 17 15.48 43.85 23.80
C GLU A 17 15.49 45.09 24.75
N PRO A 18 14.94 45.08 25.99
CA PRO A 18 13.62 44.65 26.52
C PRO A 18 12.98 45.77 27.43
N PRO A 19 11.82 45.57 28.13
CA PRO A 19 11.91 45.22 29.56
C PRO A 19 10.73 44.42 30.21
N SER A 20 11.08 43.68 31.28
CA SER A 20 10.37 43.34 32.54
C SER A 20 8.97 42.68 32.64
N SER A 21 9.01 41.41 33.09
CA SER A 21 8.29 40.77 34.23
C SER A 21 6.81 40.31 34.17
N ALA A 22 6.66 38.96 34.02
CA ALA A 22 5.69 37.99 34.61
C ALA A 22 4.17 38.01 34.22
N PRO A 23 3.41 36.88 34.26
CA PRO A 23 3.64 35.59 34.94
C PRO A 23 3.55 34.32 34.05
N ALA A 24 3.68 33.16 34.70
CA ALA A 24 3.77 31.80 34.14
C ALA A 24 2.69 31.41 33.12
N SER A 25 3.12 30.64 32.10
CA SER A 25 2.31 29.57 31.53
C SER A 25 3.25 28.46 31.09
N SER A 26 3.21 27.37 31.84
CA SER A 26 3.69 26.06 31.40
C SER A 26 2.88 25.67 30.17
N GLY A 27 3.29 26.15 29.00
CA GLY A 27 2.82 25.64 27.73
C GLY A 27 3.45 24.28 27.56
N SER A 28 2.68 23.22 27.76
CA SER A 28 3.00 21.90 27.21
C SER A 28 3.46 22.12 25.77
N PRO A 29 4.60 21.55 25.33
CA PRO A 29 4.89 21.54 23.91
C PRO A 29 3.69 20.85 23.27
N THR A 30 2.88 21.62 22.52
CA THR A 30 1.96 21.07 21.54
C THR A 30 2.79 20.07 20.76
N ALA A 31 2.49 18.78 20.92
CA ALA A 31 3.16 17.74 20.18
C ALA A 31 2.97 18.08 18.70
N GLU A 32 4.02 18.61 18.10
CA GLU A 32 4.12 18.73 16.65
C GLU A 32 3.87 17.31 16.14
N PRO A 33 2.92 17.09 15.22
CA PRO A 33 2.73 15.77 14.65
C PRO A 33 4.06 15.39 14.04
N SER A 34 4.76 14.46 14.70
CA SER A 34 6.00 13.92 14.19
C SER A 34 5.68 13.35 12.81
N PRO A 35 6.45 13.69 11.76
CA PRO A 35 6.23 13.09 10.46
C PRO A 35 6.37 11.58 10.66
N THR A 36 5.27 10.86 10.62
CA THR A 36 5.29 9.40 10.60
C THR A 36 6.13 9.04 9.39
N GLU A 37 7.31 8.44 9.60
CA GLU A 37 8.12 7.94 8.51
C GLU A 37 7.30 6.89 7.75
N THR A 38 6.63 7.32 6.68
CA THR A 38 5.83 6.42 5.86
C THR A 38 6.79 5.47 5.16
N SER A 39 6.79 4.20 5.59
CA SER A 39 7.66 3.20 4.98
C SER A 39 7.37 3.09 3.47
N ALA A 40 8.40 2.76 2.68
CA ALA A 40 8.23 2.55 1.23
C ALA A 40 7.19 1.45 0.91
N PHE A 41 6.98 0.50 1.83
CA PHE A 41 5.89 -0.48 1.71
C PHE A 41 4.52 0.18 1.73
N CYS A 42 4.31 1.13 2.65
CA CYS A 42 3.05 1.82 2.84
C CYS A 42 2.67 2.74 1.69
N LEU A 43 3.67 3.35 1.03
CA LEU A 43 3.43 4.17 -0.17
C LEU A 43 2.82 3.34 -1.32
N ASP A 44 3.22 2.08 -1.45
CA ASP A 44 2.78 1.20 -2.54
C ASP A 44 1.62 0.27 -2.13
N LEU A 45 1.28 0.21 -0.84
CA LEU A 45 0.37 -0.80 -0.27
C LEU A 45 -1.03 -0.73 -0.88
N GLU A 46 -1.64 0.45 -0.94
CA GLU A 46 -3.00 0.61 -1.45
C GLU A 46 -3.10 0.15 -2.92
N THR A 47 -2.12 0.57 -3.73
CA THR A 47 -2.05 0.14 -5.14
C THR A 47 -1.86 -1.37 -5.26
N TYR A 48 -1.03 -1.96 -4.39
CA TYR A 48 -0.85 -3.40 -4.33
C TYR A 48 -2.15 -4.12 -3.95
N GLN A 49 -2.85 -3.69 -2.90
CA GLN A 49 -4.11 -4.26 -2.41
C GLN A 49 -5.17 -4.23 -3.52
N VAL A 50 -5.39 -3.08 -4.16
CA VAL A 50 -6.32 -2.95 -5.29
C VAL A 50 -5.98 -3.93 -6.41
N GLY A 51 -4.69 -4.04 -6.77
CA GLY A 51 -4.22 -5.00 -7.76
C GLY A 51 -4.53 -6.44 -7.37
N VAL A 52 -4.26 -6.82 -6.12
CA VAL A 52 -4.52 -8.16 -5.57
C VAL A 52 -6.01 -8.49 -5.60
N VAL A 53 -6.87 -7.60 -5.09
CA VAL A 53 -8.33 -7.77 -5.06
C VAL A 53 -8.86 -7.96 -6.46
N ALA A 54 -8.46 -7.08 -7.39
CA ALA A 54 -8.95 -7.12 -8.75
C ALA A 54 -8.48 -8.39 -9.50
N PHE A 55 -7.22 -8.80 -9.33
CA PHE A 55 -6.74 -10.08 -9.88
C PHE A 55 -7.49 -11.29 -9.31
N ARG A 56 -7.70 -11.31 -8.00
CA ARG A 56 -8.43 -12.40 -7.32
C ARG A 56 -9.87 -12.46 -7.82
N ALA A 57 -10.55 -11.32 -7.96
CA ALA A 57 -11.90 -11.23 -8.51
C ALA A 57 -11.96 -11.73 -9.96
N ASP A 58 -11.03 -11.30 -10.83
CA ASP A 58 -10.97 -11.73 -12.23
C ASP A 58 -10.77 -13.25 -12.36
N VAL A 59 -9.92 -13.84 -11.51
CA VAL A 59 -9.77 -15.31 -11.43
C VAL A 59 -11.03 -15.98 -10.86
N GLY A 60 -11.67 -15.36 -9.87
CA GLY A 60 -12.87 -15.87 -9.20
C GLY A 60 -14.07 -16.00 -10.14
N ARG A 61 -14.23 -15.08 -11.10
CA ARG A 61 -15.27 -15.16 -12.13
C ARG A 61 -15.21 -16.47 -12.93
N ALA A 62 -14.00 -17.02 -13.12
CA ALA A 62 -13.86 -18.30 -13.81
C ALA A 62 -14.41 -19.49 -13.00
N ALA A 63 -14.42 -19.41 -11.67
CA ALA A 63 -15.11 -20.41 -10.85
C ALA A 63 -16.63 -20.37 -11.05
N GLY A 64 -17.19 -19.22 -11.45
CA GLY A 64 -18.58 -19.03 -11.85
C GLY A 64 -18.89 -19.44 -13.31
N GLY A 65 -17.93 -20.00 -14.03
CA GLY A 65 -18.11 -20.46 -15.42
C GLY A 65 -17.68 -19.46 -16.50
N GLU A 66 -17.20 -18.27 -16.13
CA GLU A 66 -16.61 -17.35 -17.11
C GLU A 66 -15.29 -17.90 -17.68
N PRO A 67 -15.00 -17.67 -18.97
CA PRO A 67 -13.71 -18.03 -19.53
C PRO A 67 -12.58 -17.19 -18.91
N LEU A 68 -11.44 -17.83 -18.65
CA LEU A 68 -10.23 -17.12 -18.21
C LEU A 68 -9.64 -16.29 -19.36
N ASP A 69 -9.55 -14.97 -19.19
CA ASP A 69 -8.67 -14.15 -20.03
C ASP A 69 -7.21 -14.33 -19.59
N ILE A 70 -6.59 -15.40 -20.10
CA ILE A 70 -5.22 -15.79 -19.75
C ILE A 70 -4.22 -14.64 -19.99
N LYS A 71 -4.41 -13.86 -21.06
CA LYS A 71 -3.47 -12.79 -21.43
C LYS A 71 -3.57 -11.64 -20.43
N ALA A 72 -4.78 -11.15 -20.18
CA ALA A 72 -5.02 -10.07 -19.22
C ALA A 72 -4.59 -10.47 -17.80
N LEU A 73 -4.94 -11.68 -17.37
CA LEU A 73 -4.58 -12.21 -16.06
C LEU A 73 -3.07 -12.35 -15.88
N ARG A 74 -2.34 -12.79 -16.91
CA ARG A 74 -0.87 -12.85 -16.88
C ARG A 74 -0.24 -11.47 -16.74
N GLN A 75 -0.72 -10.50 -17.52
CA GLN A 75 -0.22 -9.12 -17.47
C GLN A 75 -0.44 -8.52 -16.08
N ARG A 76 -1.64 -8.68 -15.53
CA ARG A 76 -1.99 -8.20 -14.18
C ARG A 76 -1.14 -8.86 -13.10
N ALA A 77 -1.01 -10.19 -13.14
CA ALA A 77 -0.17 -10.92 -12.21
C ALA A 77 1.31 -10.49 -12.28
N ALA A 78 1.82 -10.17 -13.47
CA ALA A 78 3.18 -9.67 -13.64
C ALA A 78 3.38 -8.31 -12.96
N MET A 79 2.43 -7.38 -13.13
CA MET A 79 2.46 -6.07 -12.46
C MET A 79 2.43 -6.22 -10.93
N ILE A 80 1.51 -7.02 -10.40
CA ILE A 80 1.40 -7.29 -8.97
C ILE A 80 2.68 -7.97 -8.45
N SER A 81 3.23 -8.93 -9.18
CA SER A 81 4.48 -9.60 -8.81
C SER A 81 5.65 -8.63 -8.74
N LEU A 82 5.75 -7.68 -9.68
CA LEU A 82 6.78 -6.66 -9.69
C LEU A 82 6.65 -5.73 -8.48
N MET A 83 5.46 -5.17 -8.24
CA MET A 83 5.20 -4.31 -7.06
C MET A 83 5.53 -5.06 -5.76
N GLY A 84 5.00 -6.27 -5.61
CA GLY A 84 5.23 -7.06 -4.40
C GLY A 84 6.69 -7.47 -4.20
N LYS A 85 7.51 -7.56 -5.26
CA LYS A 85 8.96 -7.76 -5.15
C LYS A 85 9.65 -6.52 -4.60
N ASN A 86 9.30 -5.33 -5.10
CA ASN A 86 9.88 -4.07 -4.66
C ASN A 86 9.55 -3.78 -3.19
N MET A 87 8.31 -4.05 -2.79
CA MET A 87 7.82 -3.90 -1.42
C MET A 87 8.38 -4.94 -0.43
N LYS A 88 8.99 -6.04 -0.91
CA LYS A 88 9.39 -7.18 -0.04
C LYS A 88 10.35 -6.76 1.07
N ALA A 89 11.31 -5.90 0.75
CA ALA A 89 12.38 -5.54 1.68
C ALA A 89 11.89 -4.57 2.77
N SER A 90 10.87 -3.78 2.47
CA SER A 90 10.29 -2.76 3.36
C SER A 90 9.03 -3.22 4.08
N ALA A 91 8.59 -4.47 3.88
CA ALA A 91 7.38 -4.99 4.51
C ALA A 91 7.53 -5.02 6.04
N PRO A 92 6.62 -4.34 6.79
CA PRO A 92 6.59 -4.38 8.24
C PRO A 92 6.47 -5.81 8.80
N SER A 93 7.09 -6.06 9.95
CA SER A 93 7.22 -7.42 10.51
C SER A 93 5.90 -8.06 10.92
N ASP A 94 4.93 -7.24 11.31
CA ASP A 94 3.56 -7.60 11.70
C ASP A 94 2.70 -8.09 10.51
N ILE A 95 3.04 -7.73 9.27
CA ILE A 95 2.32 -8.18 8.05
C ILE A 95 3.20 -8.98 7.07
N ALA A 96 4.51 -9.04 7.28
CA ALA A 96 5.46 -9.64 6.33
C ALA A 96 5.17 -11.12 6.03
N GLY A 97 4.57 -11.85 6.96
CA GLY A 97 4.18 -13.26 6.79
C GLY A 97 3.04 -13.42 5.79
N GLU A 98 1.95 -12.71 6.03
CA GLU A 98 0.72 -12.66 5.25
C GLU A 98 1.01 -12.13 3.84
N PHE A 99 1.76 -11.02 3.76
CA PHE A 99 2.21 -10.45 2.50
C PHE A 99 3.01 -11.45 1.66
N ARG A 100 3.92 -12.21 2.28
CA ARG A 100 4.67 -13.27 1.60
C ARG A 100 3.76 -14.40 1.14
N ALA A 101 2.78 -14.79 1.96
CA ALA A 101 1.82 -15.83 1.62
C ALA A 101 0.97 -15.44 0.40
N VAL A 102 0.42 -14.21 0.39
CA VAL A 102 -0.35 -13.67 -0.74
C VAL A 102 0.48 -13.63 -2.02
N ARG A 103 1.72 -13.12 -1.95
CA ARG A 103 2.62 -13.12 -3.12
C ARG A 103 2.88 -14.52 -3.67
N LYS A 104 3.08 -15.51 -2.79
CA LYS A 104 3.28 -16.90 -3.18
C LYS A 104 2.02 -17.49 -3.81
N ALA A 105 0.85 -17.18 -3.29
CA ALA A 105 -0.44 -17.60 -3.85
C ALA A 105 -0.65 -17.06 -5.27
N ILE A 106 -0.41 -15.76 -5.48
CA ILE A 106 -0.51 -15.11 -6.80
C ILE A 106 0.51 -15.69 -7.78
N ALA A 107 1.76 -15.90 -7.35
CA ALA A 107 2.78 -16.53 -8.18
C ALA A 107 2.38 -17.97 -8.58
N THR A 108 1.79 -18.72 -7.66
CA THR A 108 1.33 -20.09 -7.91
C THR A 108 0.17 -20.11 -8.90
N SER A 109 -0.86 -19.27 -8.69
CA SER A 109 -2.01 -19.13 -9.57
C SER A 109 -1.59 -18.69 -10.98
N SER A 110 -0.79 -17.63 -11.08
CA SER A 110 -0.34 -17.08 -12.36
C SER A 110 0.60 -18.02 -13.11
N GLY A 111 1.43 -18.81 -12.41
CA GLY A 111 2.25 -19.87 -13.01
C GLY A 111 1.42 -20.99 -13.67
N LYS A 112 0.13 -21.10 -13.32
CA LYS A 112 -0.82 -22.03 -13.95
C LYS A 112 -1.59 -21.43 -15.11
N LEU A 113 -1.59 -20.10 -15.29
CA LEU A 113 -2.25 -19.47 -16.44
C LEU A 113 -1.53 -19.90 -17.73
N LYS A 114 -2.06 -20.87 -18.46
CA LYS A 114 -1.60 -21.32 -19.78
C LYS A 114 -2.77 -21.95 -20.54
N ALA A 115 -2.66 -22.06 -21.85
CA ALA A 115 -3.70 -22.70 -22.66
C ALA A 115 -3.97 -24.12 -22.16
N GLY A 116 -5.25 -24.48 -22.04
CA GLY A 116 -5.69 -25.80 -21.59
C GLY A 116 -5.56 -26.07 -20.07
N THR A 117 -5.19 -25.08 -19.26
CA THR A 117 -5.21 -25.23 -17.80
C THR A 117 -6.63 -25.41 -17.25
N GLN A 118 -6.77 -26.23 -16.23
CA GLN A 118 -8.01 -26.34 -15.46
C GLN A 118 -8.23 -25.09 -14.61
N VAL A 119 -9.42 -24.51 -14.66
CA VAL A 119 -9.82 -23.35 -13.84
C VAL A 119 -9.48 -23.56 -12.36
N ARG A 120 -9.73 -24.77 -11.83
CA ARG A 120 -9.41 -25.14 -10.45
C ARG A 120 -7.96 -24.87 -10.08
N ASP A 121 -7.01 -25.12 -10.98
CA ASP A 121 -5.57 -24.95 -10.70
C ASP A 121 -5.17 -23.47 -10.57
N VAL A 122 -5.92 -22.58 -11.22
CA VAL A 122 -5.74 -21.12 -11.14
C VAL A 122 -6.45 -20.55 -9.91
N VAL A 123 -7.65 -21.06 -9.60
CA VAL A 123 -8.50 -20.57 -8.52
C VAL A 123 -8.05 -21.06 -7.15
N SER A 124 -7.75 -22.36 -7.00
CA SER A 124 -7.49 -22.98 -5.69
C SER A 124 -6.40 -22.28 -4.86
N PRO A 125 -5.27 -21.83 -5.45
CA PRO A 125 -4.25 -21.10 -4.71
C PRO A 125 -4.73 -19.77 -4.09
N LEU A 126 -5.82 -19.18 -4.58
CA LEU A 126 -6.33 -17.86 -4.15
C LEU A 126 -7.55 -17.93 -3.22
N TYR A 127 -8.21 -19.09 -3.14
CA TYR A 127 -9.50 -19.24 -2.43
C TYR A 127 -9.49 -20.38 -1.39
N GLY A 128 -8.33 -21.00 -1.15
CA GLY A 128 -8.20 -22.04 -0.14
C GLY A 128 -8.41 -21.52 1.29
N LYS A 129 -9.04 -22.33 2.15
CA LYS A 129 -9.28 -21.98 3.57
C LYS A 129 -8.01 -21.52 4.30
N GLY A 130 -6.85 -22.08 3.95
CA GLY A 130 -5.57 -21.73 4.59
C GLY A 130 -4.94 -20.42 4.10
N ILE A 131 -5.38 -19.86 2.96
CA ILE A 131 -4.80 -18.61 2.42
C ILE A 131 -5.73 -17.40 2.62
N ASN A 132 -7.04 -17.61 2.76
CA ASN A 132 -8.01 -16.52 2.93
C ASN A 132 -7.64 -15.56 4.07
N PRO A 133 -7.24 -16.02 5.28
CA PRO A 133 -6.86 -15.11 6.35
C PRO A 133 -5.70 -14.17 6.00
N ALA A 134 -4.75 -14.62 5.16
CA ALA A 134 -3.64 -13.78 4.71
C ALA A 134 -4.08 -12.73 3.67
N PHE A 135 -5.08 -13.04 2.84
CA PHE A 135 -5.68 -12.05 1.95
C PHE A 135 -6.47 -11.01 2.75
N ASP A 136 -7.25 -11.45 3.74
CA ASP A 136 -8.07 -10.57 4.56
C ASP A 136 -7.16 -9.64 5.39
N ALA A 137 -6.18 -10.20 6.10
CA ALA A 137 -5.19 -9.43 6.84
C ALA A 137 -4.43 -8.42 5.96
N LEU A 138 -4.02 -8.82 4.74
CA LEU A 138 -3.36 -7.89 3.83
C LEU A 138 -4.31 -6.79 3.33
N ASN A 139 -5.57 -7.11 3.05
CA ASN A 139 -6.56 -6.15 2.54
C ASN A 139 -6.94 -5.13 3.60
N ASP A 140 -7.02 -5.56 4.85
CA ASP A 140 -7.44 -4.74 5.98
C ASP A 140 -6.23 -4.08 6.68
N TYR A 141 -5.00 -4.35 6.23
CA TYR A 141 -3.80 -3.74 6.77
C TYR A 141 -3.75 -2.26 6.40
N GLU A 142 -3.71 -1.42 7.42
CA GLU A 142 -3.52 0.01 7.30
C GLU A 142 -2.15 0.41 7.84
N CYS A 143 -1.43 1.23 7.08
CA CYS A 143 -0.16 1.75 7.52
C CYS A 143 -0.35 2.90 8.51
N GLY A 144 0.08 2.70 9.76
CA GLY A 144 -0.04 3.70 10.83
C GLY A 144 -0.89 3.24 12.02
N SER A 145 -1.48 2.04 11.96
CA SER A 145 -2.18 1.41 13.09
C SER A 145 -1.25 0.56 13.98
N ALA A 146 0.07 0.69 13.83
CA ALA A 146 1.02 0.09 14.78
C ALA A 146 0.82 0.77 16.15
N ALA A 147 0.19 0.01 17.04
CA ALA A 147 -0.26 0.37 18.38
C ALA A 147 0.64 1.33 19.16
N GLU A 148 -0.01 2.30 19.82
CA GLU A 148 0.45 2.89 21.09
C GLU A 148 0.82 1.81 22.13
#